data_AF-A0A7Z8QWG9-F1
#
_entry.id   AF-A0A7Z8QWG9-F1
#
_cell.length_a   1.000
_cell.length_b   1.000
_cell.length_c   1.000
_cell.angle_alpha   90.00
_cell.angle_beta   90.00
_cell.angle_gamma   90.00
#
_symmetry.space_group_name_H-M   'P 1'
#
loop_
_entity.id
_entity.type
_entity.pdbx_description
1 polymer ?
#
loop_
_entity_poly.entity_id
_entity_poly.type
_entity_poly.pdbx_seq_one_letter_code
_entity_poly.pdbx_strand_id
1 'polypeptide(L)'
;MGNVRPATIWLHQEAGNNDEANKEIKQVVEDFNFSTPKPERLLQRIFAIGSTEKDLILDFYSGSGTSGAVAHKMKRKYIMIEQMDYIHELPETRLKKVIDGEQGGISKSVDWQGGGSFTYCELTQHNANIIDKIEKASTTESLKLIWHEIEKTGFISYKINPETINENIHEFEALTIEEKKQLLIAILDKNQLYVNYSEIEDGDYQIPEDDKKLNKQFYGEV
;
A
#
# COMPACT_ATOMS: atom_id res chain seq x y z
N MET A 1 -0.41 24.59 -21.72
CA MET A 1 -0.72 23.64 -22.81
C MET A 1 -1.84 22.74 -22.33
N GLY A 2 -3.01 22.73 -22.98
CA GLY A 2 -4.15 21.92 -22.54
C GLY A 2 -5.26 21.95 -23.58
N ASN A 3 -5.13 21.09 -24.60
CA ASN A 3 -6.20 20.80 -25.57
C ASN A 3 -5.91 19.55 -26.42
N VAL A 4 -5.27 18.53 -25.83
CA VAL A 4 -5.01 17.28 -26.56
C VAL A 4 -6.30 16.46 -26.53
N ARG A 5 -7.06 16.48 -27.64
CA ARG A 5 -8.15 15.53 -27.83
C ARG A 5 -7.54 14.12 -27.84
N PRO A 6 -8.04 13.17 -27.04
CA PRO A 6 -7.51 11.81 -27.03
C PRO A 6 -7.58 11.22 -28.44
N ALA A 7 -6.43 10.88 -29.02
CA ALA A 7 -6.39 10.00 -30.17
C ALA A 7 -6.92 8.63 -29.75
N THR A 8 -7.56 7.91 -30.68
CA THR A 8 -8.23 6.62 -30.44
C THR A 8 -7.29 5.52 -29.92
N ILE A 9 -5.97 5.69 -30.03
CA ILE A 9 -4.92 4.79 -29.53
C ILE A 9 -3.72 5.64 -29.09
N TRP A 10 -3.03 5.26 -28.02
CA TRP A 10 -1.72 5.82 -27.66
C TRP A 10 -0.62 4.87 -28.12
N LEU A 11 0.20 5.33 -29.05
CA LEU A 11 1.33 4.54 -29.54
C LEU A 11 2.50 4.61 -28.56
N HIS A 12 3.39 3.62 -28.60
CA HIS A 12 4.59 3.59 -27.74
C HIS A 12 5.47 4.84 -27.91
N GLN A 13 5.45 5.44 -29.10
CA GLN A 13 6.15 6.71 -29.38
C GLN A 13 5.59 7.88 -28.60
N GLU A 14 4.37 7.79 -28.05
CA GLU A 14 3.73 8.82 -27.24
C GLU A 14 3.74 8.46 -25.75
N ALA A 15 3.45 7.19 -25.42
CA ALA A 15 3.22 6.73 -24.04
C ALA A 15 4.35 5.87 -23.46
N GLY A 16 5.38 5.56 -24.24
CA GLY A 16 6.46 4.66 -23.84
C GLY A 16 6.11 3.17 -23.97
N ASN A 17 7.03 2.31 -23.55
CA ASN A 17 6.87 0.85 -23.57
C ASN A 17 7.50 0.19 -22.33
N ASN A 18 7.40 -1.14 -22.23
CA ASN A 18 7.93 -1.89 -21.09
C ASN A 18 9.47 -1.82 -21.00
N ASP A 19 10.18 -1.77 -22.12
CA ASP A 19 11.64 -1.65 -22.13
C ASP A 19 12.10 -0.30 -21.57
N GLU A 20 11.38 0.76 -21.89
CA GLU A 20 11.59 2.09 -21.34
C GLU A 20 11.33 2.10 -19.83
N ALA A 21 10.20 1.56 -19.38
CA ALA A 21 9.87 1.45 -17.96
C ALA A 21 10.95 0.70 -17.16
N ASN A 22 11.47 -0.41 -17.70
CA ASN A 22 12.55 -1.17 -17.06
C ASN A 22 13.87 -0.37 -16.98
N LYS A 23 14.17 0.45 -18.01
CA LYS A 23 15.35 1.33 -17.98
C LYS A 23 15.21 2.44 -16.95
N GLU A 24 14.01 3.02 -16.81
CA GLU A 24 13.71 4.02 -15.78
C GLU A 24 13.95 3.45 -14.38
N ILE A 25 13.47 2.23 -14.09
CA ILE A 25 13.72 1.58 -12.80
C ILE A 25 15.22 1.36 -12.57
N LYS A 26 15.95 0.82 -13.55
CA LYS A 26 17.40 0.57 -13.40
C LYS A 26 18.23 1.83 -13.15
N GLN A 27 17.81 2.98 -13.67
CA GLN A 27 18.48 4.26 -13.38
C GLN A 27 18.27 4.72 -11.93
N VAL A 28 17.15 4.31 -11.33
CA VAL A 28 16.79 4.66 -9.96
C VAL A 28 17.31 3.62 -8.97
N VAL A 29 17.20 2.33 -9.25
CA VAL A 29 17.65 1.24 -8.39
C VAL A 29 18.29 0.18 -9.27
N GLU A 30 19.63 0.14 -9.29
CA GLU A 30 20.41 -0.67 -10.25
C GLU A 30 20.18 -2.18 -10.09
N ASP A 31 20.10 -2.64 -8.84
CA ASP A 31 20.00 -4.06 -8.48
C ASP A 31 18.57 -4.58 -8.28
N PHE A 32 17.55 -3.72 -8.45
CA PHE A 32 16.16 -4.11 -8.20
C PHE A 32 15.43 -4.46 -9.50
N ASN A 33 14.99 -5.71 -9.60
CA ASN A 33 14.24 -6.19 -10.76
C ASN A 33 12.72 -6.16 -10.52
N PHE A 34 12.08 -5.04 -10.81
CA PHE A 34 10.61 -4.95 -10.79
C PHE A 34 10.06 -5.42 -12.13
N SER A 35 9.18 -6.43 -12.15
CA SER A 35 8.85 -7.15 -13.39
C SER A 35 8.04 -6.35 -14.41
N THR A 36 7.12 -5.47 -13.96
CA THR A 36 6.16 -4.80 -14.86
C THR A 36 5.89 -3.32 -14.49
N PRO A 37 6.93 -2.48 -14.37
CA PRO A 37 6.75 -1.06 -14.11
C PRO A 37 6.00 -0.39 -15.26
N LYS A 38 5.26 0.68 -14.96
CA LYS A 38 4.66 1.53 -16.00
C LYS A 38 5.67 2.62 -16.40
N PRO A 39 5.78 2.97 -17.69
CA PRO A 39 6.67 4.03 -18.14
C PRO A 39 6.14 5.40 -17.69
N GLU A 40 7.02 6.31 -17.27
CA GLU A 40 6.62 7.63 -16.77
C GLU A 40 5.81 8.44 -17.79
N ARG A 41 6.13 8.29 -19.09
CA ARG A 41 5.45 9.01 -20.17
C ARG A 41 3.97 8.67 -20.31
N LEU A 42 3.59 7.42 -20.02
CA LEU A 42 2.18 7.01 -20.01
C LEU A 42 1.42 7.82 -18.95
N LEU A 43 1.97 7.90 -17.74
CA LEU A 43 1.33 8.62 -16.64
C LEU A 43 1.37 10.13 -16.84
N GLN A 44 2.45 10.66 -17.43
CA GLN A 44 2.53 12.07 -17.80
C GLN A 44 1.37 12.47 -18.70
N ARG A 45 1.07 11.63 -19.70
CA ARG A 45 -0.05 11.85 -20.62
C ARG A 45 -1.40 11.76 -19.89
N ILE A 46 -1.60 10.73 -19.06
CA ILE A 46 -2.83 10.56 -18.27
C ILE A 46 -3.06 11.80 -17.39
N PHE A 47 -2.04 12.23 -16.65
CA PHE A 47 -2.15 13.37 -15.73
C PHE A 47 -2.33 14.70 -16.48
N ALA A 48 -1.73 14.87 -17.66
CA ALA A 48 -1.94 16.07 -18.48
C ALA A 48 -3.37 16.18 -19.02
N ILE A 49 -4.09 15.06 -19.16
CA ILE A 49 -5.49 15.04 -19.60
C ILE A 49 -6.44 15.25 -18.42
N GLY A 50 -6.18 14.57 -17.30
CA GLY A 50 -7.13 14.48 -16.17
C GLY A 50 -6.89 15.41 -14.99
N SER A 51 -5.81 16.19 -14.99
CA SER A 51 -5.43 17.02 -13.83
C SER A 51 -4.56 18.22 -14.20
N THR A 52 -4.50 19.19 -13.29
CA THR A 52 -3.65 20.37 -13.36
C THR A 52 -2.64 20.38 -12.20
N GLU A 53 -1.72 21.34 -12.19
CA GLU A 53 -0.80 21.49 -11.06
C GLU A 53 -1.58 21.67 -9.75
N LYS A 54 -1.03 21.12 -8.65
CA LYS A 54 -1.59 21.10 -7.29
C LYS A 54 -2.83 20.22 -7.07
N ASP A 55 -3.41 19.64 -8.11
CA ASP A 55 -4.44 18.60 -7.95
C ASP A 55 -3.86 17.36 -7.24
N LEU A 56 -4.75 16.60 -6.59
CA LEU A 56 -4.40 15.39 -5.86
C LEU A 56 -4.55 14.15 -6.76
N ILE A 57 -3.49 13.37 -6.87
CA ILE A 57 -3.49 12.06 -7.52
C ILE A 57 -3.54 10.96 -6.45
N LEU A 58 -4.46 10.00 -6.58
CA LEU A 58 -4.51 8.82 -5.73
C LEU A 58 -4.12 7.59 -6.57
N ASP A 59 -3.15 6.84 -6.08
CA ASP A 59 -2.78 5.53 -6.62
C ASP A 59 -2.68 4.49 -5.49
N PHE A 60 -3.66 3.61 -5.40
CA PHE A 60 -3.71 2.57 -4.36
C PHE A 60 -3.10 1.23 -4.80
N TYR A 61 -2.41 1.21 -5.94
CA TYR A 61 -1.59 0.10 -6.44
C TYR A 61 -0.24 0.62 -6.95
N SER A 62 0.45 1.37 -6.08
CA SER A 62 1.54 2.23 -6.53
C SER A 62 2.78 1.48 -7.05
N GLY A 63 2.98 0.23 -6.63
CA GLY A 63 4.05 -0.66 -7.08
C GLY A 63 5.41 0.01 -7.01
N SER A 64 6.05 0.17 -8.19
CA SER A 64 7.34 0.85 -8.33
C SER A 64 7.33 2.37 -8.10
N GLY A 65 6.21 2.96 -7.69
CA GLY A 65 6.08 4.39 -7.39
C GLY A 65 6.08 5.31 -8.61
N THR A 66 5.85 4.80 -9.84
CA THR A 66 5.83 5.61 -11.07
C THR A 66 4.84 6.77 -10.96
N SER A 67 3.63 6.54 -10.44
CA SER A 67 2.59 7.57 -10.29
C SER A 67 3.04 8.72 -9.40
N GLY A 68 3.65 8.41 -8.25
CA GLY A 68 4.21 9.43 -7.35
C GLY A 68 5.36 10.19 -8.00
N ALA A 69 6.30 9.49 -8.65
CA ALA A 69 7.42 10.13 -9.35
C ALA A 69 6.94 11.15 -10.40
N VAL A 70 5.98 10.75 -11.24
CA VAL A 70 5.41 11.61 -12.29
C VAL A 70 4.58 12.75 -11.71
N ALA A 71 3.71 12.46 -10.73
CA ALA A 71 2.90 13.48 -10.06
C ALA A 71 3.80 14.55 -9.42
N HIS A 72 4.85 14.12 -8.74
CA HIS A 72 5.82 15.00 -8.07
C HIS A 72 6.54 15.90 -9.08
N LYS A 73 7.14 15.31 -10.13
CA LYS A 73 7.83 16.06 -11.21
C LYS A 73 6.92 17.06 -11.90
N MET A 74 5.63 16.74 -12.03
CA MET A 74 4.64 17.62 -12.64
C MET A 74 3.86 18.48 -11.61
N LYS A 75 4.40 18.68 -10.40
CA LYS A 75 3.88 19.61 -9.38
C LYS A 75 2.43 19.32 -8.93
N ARG A 76 2.04 18.05 -8.88
CA ARG A 76 0.78 17.58 -8.29
C ARG A 76 1.02 17.06 -6.87
N LYS A 77 -0.03 17.07 -6.06
CA LYS A 77 -0.04 16.33 -4.79
C LYS A 77 -0.34 14.87 -5.09
N TYR A 78 0.10 13.96 -4.23
CA TYR A 78 -0.22 12.55 -4.40
C TYR A 78 -0.38 11.82 -3.07
N ILE A 79 -1.21 10.78 -3.09
CA ILE A 79 -1.26 9.72 -2.10
C ILE A 79 -1.01 8.41 -2.84
N MET A 80 -0.04 7.65 -2.34
CA MET A 80 0.29 6.33 -2.85
C MET A 80 0.07 5.30 -1.75
N ILE A 81 -0.49 4.15 -2.11
CA ILE A 81 -0.64 3.01 -1.21
C ILE A 81 0.04 1.80 -1.87
N GLU A 82 0.81 1.07 -1.07
CA GLU A 82 1.49 -0.17 -1.44
C GLU A 82 1.47 -1.11 -0.23
N GLN A 83 1.32 -2.41 -0.50
CA GLN A 83 1.20 -3.45 0.53
C GLN A 83 2.39 -4.42 0.51
N MET A 84 3.19 -4.43 -0.56
CA MET A 84 4.30 -5.37 -0.68
C MET A 84 5.50 -5.01 0.22
N ASP A 85 6.41 -5.94 0.41
CA ASP A 85 7.57 -5.82 1.31
C ASP A 85 8.71 -4.95 0.76
N TYR A 86 8.75 -4.70 -0.55
CA TYR A 86 9.83 -3.97 -1.22
C TYR A 86 9.74 -2.43 -1.17
N ILE A 87 8.88 -1.87 -0.30
CA ILE A 87 8.52 -0.45 -0.33
C ILE A 87 9.75 0.46 -0.13
N HIS A 88 10.65 0.08 0.77
CA HIS A 88 11.84 0.87 1.09
C HIS A 88 12.88 0.79 -0.04
N GLU A 89 13.03 -0.38 -0.63
CA GLU A 89 13.99 -0.70 -1.68
C GLU A 89 13.65 0.01 -2.99
N LEU A 90 12.36 0.14 -3.30
CA LEU A 90 11.92 0.64 -4.61
C LEU A 90 11.14 1.95 -4.55
N PRO A 91 9.83 2.01 -4.24
CA PRO A 91 9.06 3.25 -4.36
C PRO A 91 9.59 4.35 -3.45
N GLU A 92 10.03 4.07 -2.21
CA GLU A 92 10.59 5.09 -1.33
C GLU A 92 11.93 5.63 -1.88
N THR A 93 12.85 4.73 -2.25
CA THR A 93 14.14 5.10 -2.85
C THR A 93 13.95 5.90 -4.14
N ARG A 94 12.95 5.55 -4.95
CA ARG A 94 12.58 6.31 -6.15
C ARG A 94 12.15 7.72 -5.83
N LEU A 95 11.23 7.91 -4.89
CA LEU A 95 10.74 9.23 -4.53
C LEU A 95 11.86 10.10 -3.94
N LYS A 96 12.75 9.52 -3.13
CA LYS A 96 13.95 10.22 -2.64
C LYS A 96 14.81 10.74 -3.79
N LYS A 97 15.13 9.90 -4.78
CA LYS A 97 15.88 10.33 -5.97
C LYS A 97 15.15 11.40 -6.79
N VAL A 98 13.81 11.33 -6.88
CA VAL A 98 13.01 12.39 -7.50
C VAL A 98 13.18 13.71 -6.75
N ILE A 99 13.08 13.71 -5.43
CA ILE A 99 13.32 14.90 -4.60
C ILE A 99 14.75 15.42 -4.79
N ASP A 100 15.75 14.53 -4.90
CA ASP A 100 17.15 14.89 -5.15
C ASP A 100 17.41 15.42 -6.56
N GLY A 101 16.39 15.44 -7.44
CA GLY A 101 16.47 16.03 -8.77
C GLY A 101 17.02 15.11 -9.86
N GLU A 102 16.81 13.79 -9.73
CA GLU A 102 17.19 12.82 -10.77
C GLU A 102 16.62 13.17 -12.17
N GLN A 103 17.37 12.82 -13.22
CA GLN A 103 17.17 13.30 -14.60
C GLN A 103 16.66 12.22 -15.59
N GLY A 104 16.17 11.10 -15.08
CA GLY A 104 15.52 10.01 -15.81
C GLY A 104 14.03 10.25 -16.07
N GLY A 105 13.44 9.35 -16.86
CA GLY A 105 12.03 9.41 -17.25
C GLY A 105 11.63 10.77 -17.84
N ILE A 106 10.60 11.40 -17.27
CA ILE A 106 10.07 12.68 -17.78
C ILE A 106 10.81 13.92 -17.29
N SER A 107 11.81 13.81 -16.40
CA SER A 107 12.44 14.94 -15.71
C SER A 107 12.85 16.06 -16.67
N LYS A 108 13.56 15.73 -17.75
CA LYS A 108 14.00 16.72 -18.76
C LYS A 108 12.84 17.36 -19.50
N SER A 109 11.77 16.61 -19.77
CA SER A 109 10.61 17.12 -20.52
C SER A 109 9.77 18.12 -19.74
N VAL A 110 9.86 18.08 -18.40
CA VAL A 110 9.12 18.97 -17.49
C VAL A 110 10.04 19.93 -16.73
N ASP A 111 11.31 20.03 -17.14
CA ASP A 111 12.33 20.86 -16.50
C ASP A 111 12.43 20.62 -14.98
N TRP A 112 12.47 19.35 -14.58
CA TRP A 112 12.54 18.96 -13.17
C TRP A 112 13.94 19.21 -12.60
N GLN A 113 14.01 19.93 -11.48
CA GLN A 113 15.26 20.31 -10.81
C GLN A 113 15.39 19.74 -9.38
N GLY A 114 14.42 18.94 -8.93
CA GLY A 114 14.34 18.45 -7.55
C GLY A 114 13.57 19.37 -6.61
N GLY A 115 13.55 19.00 -5.32
CA GLY A 115 12.81 19.65 -4.25
C GLY A 115 11.53 18.92 -3.86
N GLY A 116 10.76 19.54 -2.96
CA GLY A 116 9.54 18.94 -2.40
C GLY A 116 9.83 17.95 -1.27
N SER A 117 8.79 17.24 -0.84
CA SER A 117 8.86 16.24 0.22
C SER A 117 7.70 15.26 0.07
N PHE A 118 7.83 14.09 0.70
CA PHE A 118 6.71 13.20 0.98
C PHE A 118 6.75 12.79 2.44
N THR A 119 5.63 12.25 2.92
CA THR A 119 5.53 11.63 4.24
C THR A 119 5.23 10.16 4.03
N TYR A 120 5.98 9.32 4.74
CA TYR A 120 5.75 7.88 4.79
C TYR A 120 4.98 7.56 6.06
N CYS A 121 3.93 6.76 5.94
CA CYS A 121 3.10 6.32 7.05
C CYS A 121 2.78 4.84 6.86
N GLU A 122 2.65 4.12 7.97
CA GLU A 122 2.15 2.76 8.01
C GLU A 122 0.82 2.73 8.76
N LEU A 123 0.00 1.72 8.48
CA LEU A 123 -1.24 1.49 9.21
C LEU A 123 -0.94 0.69 10.48
N THR A 124 -1.43 1.15 11.63
CA THR A 124 -1.32 0.37 12.87
C THR A 124 -2.10 -0.94 12.72
N GLN A 125 -1.38 -2.06 12.75
CA GLN A 125 -1.96 -3.39 12.61
C GLN A 125 -2.85 -3.72 13.82
N HIS A 126 -4.00 -4.32 13.52
CA HIS A 126 -4.90 -4.93 14.50
C HIS A 126 -5.06 -6.43 14.17
N ASN A 127 -6.15 -6.88 13.56
CA ASN A 127 -6.27 -8.29 13.15
C ASN A 127 -5.18 -8.74 12.16
N ALA A 128 -4.52 -7.82 11.45
CA ALA A 128 -3.35 -8.13 10.63
C ALA A 128 -2.21 -8.79 11.44
N ASN A 129 -2.00 -8.38 12.70
CA ASN A 129 -1.03 -9.03 13.60
C ASN A 129 -1.36 -10.51 13.84
N ILE A 130 -2.66 -10.83 13.92
CA ILE A 130 -3.12 -12.20 14.12
C ILE A 130 -2.90 -13.02 12.85
N ILE A 131 -3.17 -12.45 11.67
CA ILE A 131 -2.86 -13.10 10.39
C ILE A 131 -1.37 -13.43 10.30
N ASP A 132 -0.49 -12.48 10.62
CA ASP A 132 0.97 -12.70 10.61
C ASP A 132 1.39 -13.84 11.56
N LYS A 133 0.76 -13.93 12.74
CA LYS A 133 0.99 -15.04 13.69
C LYS A 133 0.50 -16.37 13.11
N ILE A 134 -0.67 -16.40 12.47
CA ILE A 134 -1.24 -17.61 11.84
C ILE A 134 -0.32 -18.10 10.72
N GLU A 135 0.14 -17.21 9.85
CA GLU A 135 1.01 -17.56 8.72
C GLU A 135 2.35 -18.11 9.19
N LYS A 136 2.94 -17.54 10.25
CA LYS A 136 4.21 -18.00 10.85
C LYS A 136 4.07 -19.28 11.67
N ALA A 137 2.86 -19.63 12.12
CA ALA A 137 2.63 -20.84 12.91
C ALA A 137 2.91 -22.11 12.10
N SER A 138 3.58 -23.07 12.71
CA SER A 138 3.96 -24.35 12.08
C SER A 138 3.41 -25.57 12.82
N THR A 139 2.65 -25.36 13.90
CA THR A 139 2.11 -26.45 14.74
C THR A 139 0.65 -26.20 15.12
N THR A 140 -0.10 -27.29 15.34
CA THR A 140 -1.48 -27.20 15.83
C THR A 140 -1.57 -26.49 17.18
N GLU A 141 -0.63 -26.74 18.10
CA GLU A 141 -0.62 -26.11 19.42
C GLU A 141 -0.43 -24.59 19.33
N SER A 142 0.43 -24.10 18.44
CA SER A 142 0.54 -22.65 18.20
C SER A 142 -0.75 -22.05 17.65
N LEU A 143 -1.46 -22.77 16.78
CA LEU A 143 -2.73 -22.31 16.20
C LEU A 143 -3.86 -22.28 17.26
N LYS A 144 -3.86 -23.22 18.21
CA LYS A 144 -4.80 -23.22 19.35
C LYS A 144 -4.60 -22.02 20.28
N LEU A 145 -3.35 -21.66 20.56
CA LEU A 145 -3.05 -20.47 21.36
C LEU A 145 -3.56 -19.20 20.67
N ILE A 146 -3.41 -19.13 19.34
CA ILE A 146 -3.95 -18.01 18.55
C ILE A 146 -5.48 -18.00 18.57
N TRP A 147 -6.15 -19.17 18.46
CA TRP A 147 -7.60 -19.26 18.60
C TRP A 147 -8.09 -18.68 19.94
N HIS A 148 -7.45 -19.05 21.06
CA HIS A 148 -7.80 -18.50 22.37
C HIS A 148 -7.53 -16.99 22.52
N GLU A 149 -6.58 -16.44 21.75
CA GLU A 149 -6.39 -14.99 21.65
C GLU A 149 -7.57 -14.35 20.93
N ILE A 150 -8.00 -14.90 19.79
CA ILE A 150 -9.14 -14.42 19.00
C ILE A 150 -10.44 -14.45 19.82
N GLU A 151 -10.67 -15.53 20.57
CA GLU A 151 -11.86 -15.66 21.44
C GLU A 151 -11.93 -14.56 22.50
N LYS A 152 -10.78 -14.09 23.01
CA LYS A 152 -10.72 -13.05 24.04
C LYS A 152 -10.89 -11.64 23.48
N THR A 153 -10.41 -11.39 22.27
CA THR A 153 -10.44 -10.05 21.69
C THR A 153 -11.80 -9.71 21.07
N GLY A 154 -12.64 -10.71 20.76
CA GLY A 154 -14.02 -10.49 20.31
C GLY A 154 -14.15 -9.97 18.87
N PHE A 155 -13.04 -9.82 18.14
CA PHE A 155 -13.02 -9.31 16.76
C PHE A 155 -13.21 -10.42 15.72
N ILE A 156 -14.09 -11.36 16.04
CA ILE A 156 -14.58 -12.41 15.16
C ILE A 156 -15.58 -11.78 14.18
N SER A 157 -15.52 -12.17 12.92
CA SER A 157 -16.51 -11.81 11.92
C SER A 157 -17.92 -12.12 12.44
N TYR A 158 -18.80 -11.12 12.45
CA TYR A 158 -20.20 -11.25 12.90
C TYR A 158 -20.98 -12.36 12.18
N LYS A 159 -20.46 -12.86 11.05
CA LYS A 159 -21.03 -13.97 10.29
C LYS A 159 -20.78 -15.34 10.92
N ILE A 160 -20.00 -15.41 11.98
CA ILE A 160 -19.54 -16.64 12.61
C ILE A 160 -19.99 -16.64 14.06
N ASN A 161 -20.68 -17.72 14.44
CA ASN A 161 -21.03 -17.98 15.83
C ASN A 161 -19.91 -18.80 16.49
N PRO A 162 -19.20 -18.26 17.51
CA PRO A 162 -18.12 -18.97 18.20
C PRO A 162 -18.58 -20.29 18.84
N GLU A 163 -19.84 -20.37 19.28
CA GLU A 163 -20.41 -21.59 19.87
C GLU A 163 -20.39 -22.75 18.86
N THR A 164 -20.68 -22.45 17.59
CA THR A 164 -20.69 -23.44 16.50
C THR A 164 -19.28 -23.93 16.16
N ILE A 165 -18.23 -23.15 16.44
CA ILE A 165 -16.83 -23.59 16.25
C ILE A 165 -16.43 -24.53 17.37
N ASN A 166 -16.76 -24.19 18.62
CA ASN A 166 -16.41 -24.99 19.78
C ASN A 166 -17.11 -26.37 19.79
N GLU A 167 -18.34 -26.45 19.30
CA GLU A 167 -19.06 -27.72 19.12
C GLU A 167 -18.39 -28.66 18.09
N ASN A 168 -17.66 -28.11 17.11
CA ASN A 168 -17.03 -28.86 16.02
C ASN A 168 -15.50 -28.91 16.14
N ILE A 169 -14.95 -28.72 17.34
CA ILE A 169 -13.49 -28.68 17.56
C ILE A 169 -12.77 -29.97 17.15
N HIS A 170 -13.47 -31.11 17.14
CA HIS A 170 -12.93 -32.37 16.64
C HIS A 170 -12.69 -32.36 15.12
N GLU A 171 -13.52 -31.63 14.36
CA GLU A 171 -13.31 -31.42 12.93
C GLU A 171 -12.10 -30.53 12.68
N PHE A 172 -11.89 -29.52 13.53
CA PHE A 172 -10.69 -28.68 13.48
C PHE A 172 -9.42 -29.51 13.69
N GLU A 173 -9.38 -30.42 14.66
CA GLU A 173 -8.20 -31.26 14.91
C GLU A 173 -7.81 -32.13 13.70
N ALA A 174 -8.80 -32.61 12.95
CA ALA A 174 -8.62 -33.45 11.78
C ALA A 174 -8.07 -32.70 10.55
N LEU A 175 -8.15 -31.37 10.51
CA LEU A 175 -7.65 -30.55 9.41
C LEU A 175 -6.12 -30.55 9.30
N THR A 176 -5.61 -30.37 8.09
CA THR A 176 -4.20 -30.05 7.87
C THR A 176 -3.84 -28.69 8.47
N ILE A 177 -2.55 -28.44 8.69
CA ILE A 177 -2.09 -27.13 9.21
C ILE A 177 -2.53 -25.99 8.30
N GLU A 178 -2.47 -26.17 6.97
CA GLU A 178 -2.87 -25.14 6.03
C GLU A 178 -4.38 -24.85 6.11
N GLU A 179 -5.21 -25.90 6.17
CA GLU A 179 -6.66 -25.73 6.34
C GLU A 179 -7.00 -25.05 7.68
N LYS A 180 -6.27 -25.38 8.76
CA LYS A 180 -6.43 -24.70 10.06
C LYS A 180 -6.10 -23.20 9.95
N LYS A 181 -5.01 -22.84 9.25
CA LYS A 181 -4.66 -21.43 9.01
C LYS A 181 -5.75 -20.70 8.22
N GLN A 182 -6.20 -21.30 7.12
CA GLN A 182 -7.25 -20.70 6.28
C GLN A 182 -8.55 -20.48 7.07
N LEU A 183 -8.93 -21.44 7.92
CA LEU A 183 -10.08 -21.29 8.80
C LEU A 183 -9.89 -20.13 9.79
N LEU A 184 -8.75 -20.08 10.49
CA LEU A 184 -8.46 -19.02 11.46
C LEU A 184 -8.37 -17.63 10.82
N ILE A 185 -7.92 -17.52 9.56
CA ILE A 185 -7.96 -16.26 8.82
C ILE A 185 -9.39 -15.90 8.41
N ALA A 186 -10.19 -16.89 8.02
CA ALA A 186 -11.57 -16.68 7.58
C ALA A 186 -12.49 -16.17 8.71
N ILE A 187 -12.15 -16.46 9.97
CA ILE A 187 -12.93 -16.02 11.13
C ILE A 187 -12.67 -14.58 11.56
N LEU A 188 -11.54 -13.99 11.17
CA LEU A 188 -11.22 -12.61 11.54
C LEU A 188 -12.09 -11.62 10.77
N ASP A 189 -12.55 -10.56 11.43
CA ASP A 189 -13.16 -9.44 10.72
C ASP A 189 -12.11 -8.69 9.91
N LYS A 190 -12.22 -8.78 8.59
CA LYS A 190 -11.30 -8.13 7.64
C LYS A 190 -11.45 -6.61 7.59
N ASN A 191 -12.54 -6.05 8.13
CA ASN A 191 -12.68 -4.61 8.30
C ASN A 191 -11.88 -4.09 9.52
N GLN A 192 -11.39 -5.00 10.37
CA GLN A 192 -10.63 -4.71 11.59
C GLN A 192 -9.17 -5.17 11.47
N LEU A 193 -8.64 -5.28 10.25
CA LEU A 193 -7.22 -5.62 10.03
C LEU A 193 -6.27 -4.56 10.59
N TYR A 194 -6.70 -3.30 10.58
CA TYR A 194 -5.98 -2.14 11.08
C TYR A 194 -6.90 -1.34 11.99
N VAL A 195 -6.31 -0.54 12.87
CA VAL A 195 -7.06 0.29 13.82
C VAL A 195 -7.82 1.38 13.07
N ASN A 196 -9.13 1.53 13.32
CA ASN A 196 -9.92 2.59 12.71
C ASN A 196 -9.60 3.94 13.33
N TYR A 197 -9.63 4.99 12.52
CA TYR A 197 -9.41 6.35 13.02
C TYR A 197 -10.40 6.75 14.13
N SER A 198 -11.66 6.29 14.06
CA SER A 198 -12.67 6.53 15.09
C SER A 198 -12.33 5.93 16.46
N GLU A 199 -11.41 4.97 16.49
CA GLU A 199 -10.98 4.24 17.69
C GLU A 199 -9.56 4.66 18.13
N ILE A 200 -8.98 5.70 17.51
CA ILE A 200 -7.59 6.11 17.76
C ILE A 200 -7.32 6.55 19.21
N GLU A 201 -8.36 6.93 19.96
CA GLU A 201 -8.27 7.30 21.38
C GLU A 201 -8.51 6.12 22.34
N ASP A 202 -8.83 4.93 21.82
CA ASP A 202 -8.98 3.74 22.65
C ASP A 202 -7.61 3.33 23.23
N GLY A 203 -7.56 3.24 24.55
CA GLY A 203 -6.35 2.89 25.29
C GLY A 203 -5.86 1.48 25.01
N ASP A 204 -6.73 0.58 24.54
CA ASP A 204 -6.38 -0.81 24.25
C ASP A 204 -5.40 -0.92 23.08
N TYR A 205 -5.44 0.01 22.11
CA TYR A 205 -4.54 0.04 20.97
C TYR A 205 -3.17 0.71 21.24
N GLN A 206 -3.04 1.41 22.38
CA GLN A 206 -1.78 2.05 22.81
C GLN A 206 -1.12 2.93 21.72
N ILE A 207 -1.93 3.64 20.93
CA ILE A 207 -1.44 4.51 19.84
C ILE A 207 -0.60 5.66 20.42
N PRO A 208 0.63 5.89 19.94
CA PRO A 208 1.47 7.01 20.37
C PRO A 208 0.80 8.37 20.16
N GLU A 209 1.00 9.31 21.09
CA GLU A 209 0.40 10.66 21.00
C GLU A 209 0.84 11.44 19.75
N ASP A 210 2.08 11.24 19.29
CA ASP A 210 2.57 11.85 18.05
C ASP A 210 1.81 11.33 16.82
N ASP A 211 1.45 10.04 16.78
CA ASP A 211 0.67 9.44 15.70
C ASP A 211 -0.78 9.93 15.74
N LYS A 212 -1.37 10.06 16.93
CA LYS A 212 -2.69 10.68 17.10
C LYS A 212 -2.71 12.10 16.58
N LYS A 213 -1.70 12.89 16.91
CA LYS A 213 -1.54 14.27 16.46
C LYS A 213 -1.37 14.35 14.95
N LEU A 214 -0.54 13.49 14.36
CA LEU A 214 -0.35 13.43 12.90
C LEU A 214 -1.67 13.12 12.18
N ASN A 215 -2.44 12.14 12.67
CA ASN A 215 -3.73 11.79 12.08
C ASN A 215 -4.76 12.94 12.19
N LYS A 216 -4.87 13.60 13.34
CA LYS A 216 -5.72 14.79 13.50
C LYS A 216 -5.35 15.90 12.51
N GLN A 217 -4.05 16.17 12.35
CA GLN A 217 -3.56 17.12 11.34
C GLN A 217 -3.91 16.70 9.91
N PHE A 218 -3.81 15.40 9.59
CA PHE A 218 -4.16 14.87 8.27
C PHE A 218 -5.64 15.10 7.92
N TYR A 219 -6.55 14.89 8.88
CA TYR A 219 -7.99 15.10 8.70
C TYR A 219 -8.43 16.57 8.88
N GLY A 220 -7.51 17.48 9.20
CA GLY A 220 -7.81 18.90 9.39
C GLY A 220 -8.51 19.21 10.72
N GLU A 221 -8.43 18.30 11.68
CA GLU A 221 -8.87 18.48 13.06
C GLU A 221 -7.74 19.21 13.80
N VAL A 222 -7.81 20.55 13.85
CA VAL A 222 -6.85 21.40 14.58
C VAL A 222 -7.52 22.02 15.78
#